data_AF-A2X3T7-F1
#
_entry.id   AF-A2X3T7-F1
#
_cell.length_a   1.000
_cell.length_b   1.000
_cell.length_c   1.000
_cell.angle_alpha   90.00
_cell.angle_beta   90.00
_cell.angle_gamma   90.00
#
_symmetry.space_group_name_H-M   'P 1'
#
loop_
_entity.id
_entity.type
_entity.pdbx_description
1 polymer ?
#
loop_
_entity_poly.entity_id
_entity_poly.type
_entity_poly.pdbx_seq_one_letter_code
_entity_poly.pdbx_strand_id
1 'polypeptide(L)'
;MSQNFKSYSWICLTFGSDCGIISDLGSSTMGQLSATTVTIAQYTAITTMMHKNKMLIGEHRKVRGKHNYLTEKAKLLLRTILAALHFLHEDDKCPKKITKSDIFVKNGRAELNAVDLCKKEDDMILQNYKEVHEIIMETVFQQNSKDIPEDVMHLLRLMTSRATAIDMKYVIYTHACLVPLENREAFFMKMYKQITKVLPEDKPTAHKKILQALPYALDWYNKLQGNSLLEELFMWKENDSRKGITCFLNSYRNATTHDMDNYCTGNGYTSDDYQLVLWVTFPMLLPRMQEELEKAGHLKILKLHSMA
;
A
#
# COMPACT_ATOMS: atom_id res chain seq x y z
N MET A 1 -29.27 -30.95 -25.17
CA MET A 1 -29.88 -30.52 -23.89
C MET A 1 -28.94 -29.52 -23.24
N SER A 2 -29.35 -28.26 -23.29
CA SER A 2 -28.65 -27.11 -22.74
C SER A 2 -28.72 -27.16 -21.20
N GLN A 3 -27.57 -27.13 -20.51
CA GLN A 3 -27.53 -26.92 -19.07
C GLN A 3 -27.02 -25.51 -18.77
N ASN A 4 -27.83 -24.82 -17.99
CA ASN A 4 -27.77 -23.41 -17.66
C ASN A 4 -26.47 -23.02 -16.95
N PHE A 5 -25.72 -22.09 -17.55
CA PHE A 5 -24.72 -21.29 -16.85
C PHE A 5 -25.41 -20.37 -15.84
N LYS A 6 -25.20 -20.63 -14.55
CA LYS A 6 -25.54 -19.66 -13.50
C LYS A 6 -24.45 -18.59 -13.47
N SER A 7 -24.79 -17.40 -13.95
CA SER A 7 -24.07 -16.16 -13.68
C SER A 7 -24.06 -15.92 -12.17
N TYR A 8 -22.88 -15.96 -11.54
CA TYR A 8 -22.72 -15.58 -10.15
C TYR A 8 -22.45 -14.08 -10.07
N SER A 9 -23.50 -13.36 -9.69
CA SER A 9 -23.54 -11.91 -9.53
C SER A 9 -23.25 -11.54 -8.06
N TRP A 10 -22.09 -10.91 -7.84
CA TRP A 10 -21.76 -9.89 -6.83
C TRP A 10 -21.76 -10.28 -5.33
N ILE A 11 -20.55 -10.43 -4.77
CA ILE A 11 -20.25 -9.92 -3.42
C ILE A 11 -19.71 -8.49 -3.60
N CYS A 12 -20.63 -7.53 -3.59
CA CYS A 12 -20.29 -6.13 -3.38
C CYS A 12 -20.01 -5.99 -1.87
N LEU A 13 -18.75 -6.02 -1.46
CA LEU A 13 -18.37 -5.65 -0.09
C LEU A 13 -18.61 -4.14 0.06
N THR A 14 -19.82 -3.80 0.50
CA THR A 14 -20.14 -2.46 1.00
C THR A 14 -19.46 -2.31 2.36
N PHE A 15 -18.42 -1.49 2.42
CA PHE A 15 -17.86 -1.03 3.69
C PHE A 15 -18.88 -0.06 4.29
N GLY A 16 -19.47 -0.44 5.41
CA GLY A 16 -20.45 0.36 6.14
C GLY A 16 -19.83 1.65 6.67
N SER A 17 -20.34 2.77 6.18
CA SER A 17 -20.23 4.06 6.85
C SER A 17 -21.66 4.45 7.22
N ASP A 18 -21.98 4.34 8.51
CA ASP A 18 -23.17 4.96 9.08
C ASP A 18 -23.05 6.48 8.93
N CYS A 19 -23.79 7.06 7.99
CA CYS A 19 -24.01 8.50 7.91
C CYS A 19 -25.46 8.79 8.30
N GLY A 20 -25.60 9.48 9.44
CA GLY A 20 -26.86 10.00 9.93
C GLY A 20 -27.53 10.92 8.91
N ILE A 21 -28.85 10.81 8.88
CA ILE A 21 -29.76 11.61 8.06
C ILE A 21 -29.70 13.07 8.55
N ILE A 22 -29.28 13.98 7.68
CA ILE A 22 -29.74 15.36 7.69
C ILE A 22 -30.21 15.68 6.27
N SER A 23 -31.51 15.83 6.14
CA SER A 23 -32.21 16.34 4.97
C SER A 23 -31.96 17.85 4.84
N ASP A 24 -31.50 18.33 3.68
CA ASP A 24 -32.17 19.48 3.04
C ASP A 24 -31.81 19.70 1.57
N LEU A 25 -32.76 20.34 0.89
CA LEU A 25 -32.97 20.49 -0.55
C LEU A 25 -31.86 21.21 -1.35
N GLY A 26 -31.64 20.73 -2.58
CA GLY A 26 -30.82 21.44 -3.58
C GLY A 26 -30.73 20.70 -4.91
N SER A 27 -31.75 20.88 -5.75
CA SER A 27 -31.84 20.38 -7.12
C SER A 27 -30.61 20.78 -7.97
N SER A 28 -29.84 19.80 -8.42
CA SER A 28 -28.94 19.94 -9.56
C SER A 28 -28.83 18.59 -10.26
N THR A 29 -29.28 18.53 -11.50
CA THR A 29 -29.17 17.39 -12.41
C THR A 29 -27.70 17.10 -12.69
N MET A 30 -27.06 16.34 -11.82
CA MET A 30 -25.84 15.60 -12.15
C MET A 30 -26.25 14.38 -12.99
N GLY A 31 -25.93 14.42 -14.28
CA GLY A 31 -25.99 13.24 -15.12
C GLY A 31 -25.19 12.10 -14.49
N GLN A 32 -25.87 11.04 -14.10
CA GLN A 32 -25.25 9.78 -13.73
C GLN A 32 -24.46 9.27 -14.95
N LEU A 33 -23.14 9.47 -14.94
CA LEU A 33 -22.24 8.64 -15.74
C LEU A 33 -22.45 7.19 -15.29
N SER A 34 -23.10 6.38 -16.12
CA SER A 34 -23.18 4.94 -15.88
C SER A 34 -21.75 4.43 -15.69
N ALA A 35 -21.48 3.74 -14.58
CA ALA A 35 -20.16 3.19 -14.30
C ALA A 35 -19.83 2.13 -15.37
N THR A 36 -19.15 2.54 -16.43
CA THR A 36 -18.76 1.65 -17.52
C THR A 36 -17.69 0.70 -17.01
N THR A 37 -18.02 -0.59 -16.95
CA THR A 37 -17.04 -1.65 -16.71
C THR A 37 -16.13 -1.75 -17.93
N VAL A 38 -14.81 -1.69 -17.71
CA VAL A 38 -13.79 -1.80 -18.76
C VAL A 38 -12.80 -2.91 -18.44
N THR A 39 -12.03 -3.37 -19.41
CA THR A 39 -10.92 -4.31 -19.13
C THR A 39 -9.78 -3.61 -18.41
N ILE A 40 -8.93 -4.35 -17.70
CA ILE A 40 -7.71 -3.78 -17.07
C ILE A 40 -6.85 -3.03 -18.08
N ALA A 41 -6.68 -3.58 -19.30
CA ALA A 41 -5.86 -2.97 -20.35
C ALA A 41 -6.43 -1.61 -20.79
N GLN A 42 -7.76 -1.51 -20.96
CA GLN A 42 -8.42 -0.25 -21.27
C GLN A 42 -8.26 0.76 -20.13
N TYR A 43 -8.46 0.32 -18.88
CA TYR A 43 -8.33 1.19 -17.71
C TYR A 43 -6.91 1.77 -17.55
N THR A 44 -5.88 0.93 -17.67
CA THR A 44 -4.47 1.34 -17.54
C THR A 44 -4.01 2.21 -18.71
N ALA A 45 -4.63 2.09 -19.90
CA ALA A 45 -4.32 2.93 -21.05
C ALA A 45 -4.78 4.38 -20.87
N ILE A 46 -5.91 4.61 -20.17
CA ILE A 46 -6.49 5.95 -20.00
C ILE A 46 -6.21 6.58 -18.62
N THR A 47 -5.63 5.81 -17.69
CA THR A 47 -5.40 6.24 -16.31
C THR A 47 -3.91 6.29 -16.01
N THR A 48 -3.44 7.41 -15.47
CA THR A 48 -2.05 7.51 -14.99
C THR A 48 -1.83 6.57 -13.80
N MET A 49 -0.95 5.58 -13.98
CA MET A 49 -0.64 4.58 -12.94
C MET A 49 0.48 5.02 -11.99
N MET A 50 1.38 5.88 -12.46
CA MET A 50 2.57 6.27 -11.71
C MET A 50 2.90 7.73 -11.96
N HIS A 51 3.22 8.45 -10.89
CA HIS A 51 3.88 9.74 -10.98
C HIS A 51 5.37 9.50 -11.21
N LYS A 52 5.96 10.25 -12.13
CA LYS A 52 7.37 10.12 -12.50
C LYS A 52 8.12 11.42 -12.35
N ASN A 53 9.39 11.31 -11.94
CA ASN A 53 10.33 12.42 -11.80
C ASN A 53 9.71 13.63 -11.09
N LYS A 54 8.98 13.37 -10.00
CA LYS A 54 8.35 14.43 -9.22
C LYS A 54 9.33 15.01 -8.22
N MET A 55 9.21 16.31 -8.03
CA MET A 55 9.81 17.03 -6.92
C MET A 55 8.82 16.97 -5.75
N LEU A 56 9.33 16.66 -4.57
CA LEU A 56 8.55 16.63 -3.34
C LEU A 56 8.54 18.04 -2.71
N ILE A 57 7.54 18.28 -1.87
CA ILE A 57 7.48 19.51 -1.09
C ILE A 57 8.66 19.59 -0.12
N GLY A 58 9.21 20.79 0.07
CA GLY A 58 10.39 21.03 0.92
C GLY A 58 11.74 20.74 0.26
N GLU A 59 11.79 20.13 -0.94
CA GLU A 59 13.07 19.86 -1.61
C GLU A 59 13.78 21.12 -2.09
N HIS A 60 15.08 21.22 -1.79
CA HIS A 60 15.91 22.30 -2.30
C HIS A 60 16.07 22.21 -3.82
N ARG A 61 15.95 23.35 -4.53
CA ARG A 61 16.07 23.43 -6.00
C ARG A 61 17.37 22.86 -6.59
N LYS A 62 18.44 22.74 -5.79
CA LYS A 62 19.73 22.15 -6.19
C LYS A 62 19.72 20.62 -6.13
N VAL A 63 18.83 20.03 -5.32
CA VAL A 63 18.54 18.60 -5.30
C VAL A 63 17.50 18.35 -6.39
N ARG A 64 17.89 17.76 -7.51
CA ARG A 64 16.92 17.37 -8.53
C ARG A 64 16.15 16.15 -8.01
N GLY A 65 14.97 16.41 -7.42
CA GLY A 65 13.97 15.38 -7.14
C GLY A 65 13.65 14.59 -8.41
N LYS A 66 13.83 13.27 -8.36
CA LYS A 66 13.45 12.34 -9.43
C LYS A 66 12.68 11.18 -8.81
N HIS A 67 11.60 11.52 -8.13
CA HIS A 67 10.82 10.53 -7.39
C HIS A 67 9.74 9.92 -8.26
N ASN A 68 9.61 8.60 -8.16
CA ASN A 68 8.55 7.83 -8.79
C ASN A 68 7.70 7.20 -7.68
N TYR A 69 6.38 7.23 -7.83
CA TYR A 69 5.44 6.61 -6.88
C TYR A 69 4.10 6.32 -7.54
N LEU A 70 3.38 5.32 -7.03
CA LEU A 70 2.06 4.94 -7.54
C LEU A 70 1.02 6.04 -7.29
N THR A 71 0.09 6.21 -8.23
CA THR A 71 -1.11 7.02 -8.01
C THR A 71 -2.09 6.29 -7.09
N GLU A 72 -2.97 7.03 -6.42
CA GLU A 72 -4.05 6.43 -5.59
C GLU A 72 -4.95 5.49 -6.41
N LYS A 73 -5.16 5.80 -7.69
CA LYS A 73 -5.91 4.93 -8.62
C LYS A 73 -5.19 3.60 -8.87
N ALA A 74 -3.87 3.62 -9.05
CA ALA A 74 -3.08 2.40 -9.22
C ALA A 74 -3.06 1.57 -7.93
N LYS A 75 -2.88 2.22 -6.77
CA LYS A 75 -2.96 1.54 -5.47
C LYS A 75 -4.29 0.82 -5.29
N LEU A 76 -5.40 1.51 -5.55
CA LEU A 76 -6.75 0.92 -5.48
C LEU A 76 -6.92 -0.27 -6.44
N LEU A 77 -6.45 -0.13 -7.68
CA LEU A 77 -6.51 -1.19 -8.67
C LEU A 77 -5.75 -2.43 -8.20
N LEU A 78 -4.47 -2.27 -7.85
CA LEU A 78 -3.61 -3.37 -7.41
C LEU A 78 -4.16 -4.05 -6.15
N ARG A 79 -4.57 -3.25 -5.16
CA ARG A 79 -5.19 -3.71 -3.92
C ARG A 79 -6.40 -4.59 -4.18
N THR A 80 -7.30 -4.16 -5.06
CA THR A 80 -8.55 -4.90 -5.31
C THR A 80 -8.31 -6.21 -6.07
N ILE A 81 -7.32 -6.27 -6.97
CA ILE A 81 -6.89 -7.53 -7.59
C ILE A 81 -6.36 -8.50 -6.52
N LEU A 82 -5.45 -8.03 -5.65
CA LEU A 82 -4.83 -8.86 -4.63
C LEU A 82 -5.81 -9.28 -3.53
N ALA A 83 -6.77 -8.43 -3.18
CA ALA A 83 -7.84 -8.75 -2.26
C ALA A 83 -8.75 -9.85 -2.83
N ALA A 84 -9.11 -9.77 -4.12
CA ALA A 84 -9.92 -10.81 -4.76
C ALA A 84 -9.24 -12.18 -4.69
N LEU A 85 -7.93 -12.25 -4.96
CA LEU A 85 -7.15 -13.49 -4.78
C LEU A 85 -7.12 -13.95 -3.33
N HIS A 86 -6.82 -13.04 -2.40
CA HIS A 86 -6.75 -13.38 -0.99
C HIS A 86 -8.05 -14.03 -0.50
N PHE A 87 -9.20 -13.42 -0.78
CA PHE A 87 -10.48 -13.96 -0.33
C PHE A 87 -10.86 -15.27 -1.01
N LEU A 88 -10.55 -15.45 -2.30
CA LEU A 88 -10.72 -16.77 -2.95
C LEU A 88 -9.89 -17.85 -2.24
N HIS A 89 -8.63 -17.54 -1.90
CA HIS A 89 -7.75 -18.46 -1.19
C HIS A 89 -8.18 -18.70 0.26
N GLU A 90 -8.82 -17.73 0.93
CA GLU A 90 -9.41 -17.96 2.26
C GLU A 90 -10.69 -18.81 2.17
N ASP A 91 -11.41 -18.77 1.05
CA ASP A 91 -12.56 -19.64 0.73
C ASP A 91 -12.17 -21.03 0.18
N ASP A 92 -10.91 -21.44 0.38
CA ASP A 92 -10.32 -22.70 -0.10
C ASP A 92 -10.45 -22.97 -1.60
N LYS A 93 -10.44 -21.90 -2.41
CA LYS A 93 -10.49 -21.95 -3.87
C LYS A 93 -9.29 -21.25 -4.49
N CYS A 94 -8.83 -21.76 -5.63
CA CYS A 94 -7.85 -21.10 -6.48
C CYS A 94 -8.38 -20.97 -7.91
N PRO A 95 -8.23 -19.81 -8.55
CA PRO A 95 -8.21 -19.72 -10.01
C PRO A 95 -7.31 -20.79 -10.64
N LYS A 96 -7.80 -21.48 -11.67
CA LYS A 96 -6.97 -22.41 -12.46
C LYS A 96 -5.99 -21.67 -13.37
N LYS A 97 -6.42 -20.53 -13.89
CA LYS A 97 -5.63 -19.64 -14.76
C LYS A 97 -6.20 -18.23 -14.64
N ILE A 98 -5.33 -17.24 -14.60
CA ILE A 98 -5.69 -15.83 -14.65
C ILE A 98 -5.00 -15.20 -15.86
N THR A 99 -5.77 -14.43 -16.62
CA THR A 99 -5.31 -13.65 -17.78
C THR A 99 -5.81 -12.22 -17.67
N LYS A 100 -5.28 -11.33 -18.52
CA LYS A 100 -5.73 -9.93 -18.60
C LYS A 100 -7.21 -9.80 -18.93
N SER A 101 -7.76 -10.75 -19.69
CA SER A 101 -9.17 -10.75 -20.10
C SER A 101 -10.14 -11.07 -18.96
N ASP A 102 -9.63 -11.65 -17.88
CA ASP A 102 -10.43 -12.04 -16.72
C ASP A 102 -10.57 -10.91 -15.69
N ILE A 103 -9.81 -9.81 -15.85
CA ILE A 103 -9.81 -8.68 -14.92
C ILE A 103 -10.55 -7.49 -15.53
N PHE A 104 -11.68 -7.17 -14.92
CA PHE A 104 -12.50 -6.01 -15.25
C PHE A 104 -12.36 -4.95 -14.18
N VAL A 105 -12.46 -3.68 -14.57
CA VAL A 105 -12.34 -2.54 -13.68
C VAL A 105 -13.61 -1.72 -13.72
N LYS A 106 -14.19 -1.47 -12.54
CA LYS A 106 -15.35 -0.62 -12.34
C LYS A 106 -15.05 0.37 -11.22
N ASN A 107 -15.14 1.67 -11.50
CA ASN A 107 -14.80 2.73 -10.54
C ASN A 107 -13.40 2.57 -9.92
N GLY A 108 -12.42 2.11 -10.72
CA GLY A 108 -11.04 1.86 -10.28
C GLY A 108 -10.83 0.58 -9.47
N ARG A 109 -11.89 -0.18 -9.18
CA ARG A 109 -11.82 -1.46 -8.48
C ARG A 109 -11.80 -2.60 -9.49
N ALA A 110 -10.87 -3.52 -9.32
CA ALA A 110 -10.76 -4.73 -10.12
C ALA A 110 -11.67 -5.84 -9.59
N GLU A 111 -12.23 -6.60 -10.53
CA GLU A 111 -13.03 -7.80 -10.30
C GLU A 111 -12.54 -8.91 -11.22
N LEU A 112 -12.40 -10.12 -10.67
CA LEU A 112 -12.14 -11.33 -11.45
C LEU A 112 -13.47 -11.87 -11.95
N ASN A 113 -13.63 -11.99 -13.27
CA ASN A 113 -14.86 -12.46 -13.89
C ASN A 113 -14.62 -13.75 -14.68
N ALA A 114 -15.58 -14.68 -14.61
CA ALA A 114 -15.60 -15.94 -15.37
C ALA A 114 -14.35 -16.84 -15.22
N VAL A 115 -13.66 -16.76 -14.07
CA VAL A 115 -12.48 -17.58 -13.80
C VAL A 115 -12.88 -18.97 -13.32
N ASP A 116 -12.34 -20.01 -13.96
CA ASP A 116 -12.50 -21.39 -13.50
C ASP A 116 -11.78 -21.60 -12.17
N LEU A 117 -12.50 -22.16 -11.20
CA LEU A 117 -11.97 -22.41 -9.86
C LEU A 117 -11.63 -23.90 -9.68
N CYS A 118 -10.61 -24.15 -8.87
CA CYS A 118 -10.22 -25.45 -8.36
C CYS A 118 -10.07 -25.39 -6.84
N LYS A 119 -9.87 -26.56 -6.23
CA LYS A 119 -9.52 -26.64 -4.81
C LYS A 119 -8.19 -25.93 -4.58
N LYS A 120 -8.08 -25.23 -3.46
CA LYS A 120 -6.84 -24.58 -3.05
C LYS A 120 -5.72 -25.59 -2.81
N GLU A 121 -4.58 -25.28 -3.41
CA GLU A 121 -3.31 -25.96 -3.25
C GLU A 121 -2.20 -24.92 -3.26
N ASP A 122 -1.12 -25.15 -2.51
CA ASP A 122 -0.02 -24.19 -2.36
C ASP A 122 0.64 -23.82 -3.70
N ASP A 123 0.79 -24.80 -4.59
CA ASP A 123 1.31 -24.56 -5.95
C ASP A 123 0.37 -23.67 -6.77
N MET A 124 -0.94 -23.81 -6.58
CA MET A 124 -1.94 -22.97 -7.23
C MET A 124 -1.94 -21.55 -6.69
N ILE A 125 -1.75 -21.36 -5.38
CA ILE A 125 -1.59 -20.02 -4.76
C ILE A 125 -0.40 -19.30 -5.38
N LEU A 126 0.76 -19.96 -5.43
CA LEU A 126 1.98 -19.41 -6.03
C LEU A 126 1.75 -19.07 -7.51
N GLN A 127 1.10 -19.96 -8.26
CA GLN A 127 0.81 -19.74 -9.67
C GLN A 127 -0.13 -18.53 -9.87
N ASN A 128 -1.18 -18.39 -9.08
CA ASN A 128 -2.09 -17.24 -9.17
C ASN A 128 -1.37 -15.91 -8.92
N TYR A 129 -0.49 -15.84 -7.92
CA TYR A 129 0.27 -14.63 -7.66
C TYR A 129 1.29 -14.33 -8.77
N LYS A 130 1.94 -15.35 -9.36
CA LYS A 130 2.82 -15.16 -10.52
C LYS A 130 2.08 -14.62 -11.74
N GLU A 131 0.89 -15.15 -12.02
CA GLU A 131 0.06 -14.67 -13.13
C GLU A 131 -0.39 -13.23 -12.93
N VAL A 132 -0.83 -12.87 -11.71
CA VAL A 132 -1.16 -11.48 -11.40
C VAL A 132 0.07 -10.58 -11.43
N HIS A 133 1.24 -11.05 -10.97
CA HIS A 133 2.50 -10.31 -11.12
C HIS A 133 2.81 -10.01 -12.58
N GLU A 134 2.72 -11.00 -13.47
CA GLU A 134 2.92 -10.83 -14.91
C GLU A 134 1.93 -9.82 -15.50
N ILE A 135 0.64 -9.94 -15.16
CA ILE A 135 -0.38 -8.99 -15.61
C ILE A 135 -0.07 -7.56 -15.15
N ILE A 136 0.32 -7.37 -13.88
CA ILE A 136 0.67 -6.05 -13.34
C ILE A 136 1.87 -5.48 -14.08
N MET A 137 2.91 -6.29 -14.31
CA MET A 137 4.09 -5.87 -15.07
C MET A 137 3.73 -5.48 -16.51
N GLU A 138 2.87 -6.25 -17.18
CA GLU A 138 2.46 -5.98 -18.56
C GLU A 138 1.50 -4.80 -18.72
N THR A 139 0.67 -4.51 -17.72
CA THR A 139 -0.43 -3.52 -17.84
C THR A 139 -0.14 -2.21 -17.10
N VAL A 140 0.31 -2.30 -15.85
CA VAL A 140 0.51 -1.14 -14.97
C VAL A 140 1.89 -0.52 -15.19
N PHE A 141 2.94 -1.35 -15.27
CA PHE A 141 4.32 -0.86 -15.39
C PHE A 141 4.80 -0.81 -16.84
N GLN A 142 4.40 -1.75 -17.69
CA GLN A 142 4.76 -1.81 -19.11
C GLN A 142 6.29 -1.65 -19.29
N GLN A 143 6.73 -0.78 -20.19
CA GLN A 143 8.15 -0.45 -20.42
C GLN A 143 8.85 0.28 -19.26
N ASN A 144 8.13 0.62 -18.17
CA ASN A 144 8.63 1.43 -17.07
C ASN A 144 9.18 0.60 -15.90
N SER A 145 9.63 -0.63 -16.17
CA SER A 145 10.13 -1.55 -15.15
C SER A 145 11.31 -1.01 -14.34
N LYS A 146 12.11 -0.10 -14.94
CA LYS A 146 13.25 0.58 -14.28
C LYS A 146 12.82 1.69 -13.32
N ASP A 147 11.59 2.19 -13.45
CA ASP A 147 11.06 3.30 -12.68
C ASP A 147 10.23 2.84 -11.47
N ILE A 148 10.09 1.54 -11.26
CA ILE A 148 9.25 0.96 -10.19
C ILE A 148 9.83 1.34 -8.81
N PRO A 149 9.02 1.93 -7.91
CA PRO A 149 9.44 2.27 -6.55
C PRO A 149 9.89 1.04 -5.75
N GLU A 150 10.80 1.23 -4.80
CA GLU A 150 11.43 0.13 -4.06
C GLU A 150 10.43 -0.74 -3.30
N ASP A 151 9.42 -0.13 -2.67
CA ASP A 151 8.37 -0.81 -1.91
C ASP A 151 7.38 -1.56 -2.81
N VAL A 152 7.12 -1.05 -4.02
CA VAL A 152 6.34 -1.76 -5.04
C VAL A 152 7.11 -2.96 -5.58
N MET A 153 8.41 -2.79 -5.83
CA MET A 153 9.30 -3.90 -6.20
C MET A 153 9.33 -4.97 -5.10
N HIS A 154 9.31 -4.55 -3.83
CA HIS A 154 9.19 -5.46 -2.70
C HIS A 154 7.91 -6.29 -2.76
N LEU A 155 6.75 -5.67 -2.96
CA LEU A 155 5.47 -6.38 -3.16
C LEU A 155 5.56 -7.41 -4.29
N LEU A 156 6.09 -7.02 -5.45
CA LEU A 156 6.22 -7.90 -6.62
C LEU A 156 7.13 -9.12 -6.32
N ARG A 157 8.18 -8.96 -5.52
CA ARG A 157 9.03 -10.06 -5.06
C ARG A 157 8.29 -11.00 -4.10
N LEU A 158 7.47 -10.47 -3.19
CA LEU A 158 6.68 -11.29 -2.28
C LEU A 158 5.73 -12.23 -3.05
N MET A 159 5.15 -11.75 -4.16
CA MET A 159 4.23 -12.51 -4.99
C MET A 159 4.87 -13.68 -5.77
N THR A 160 6.18 -13.62 -6.00
CA THR A 160 6.86 -14.56 -6.93
C THR A 160 7.71 -15.62 -6.23
N SER A 161 8.05 -15.41 -4.95
CA SER A 161 8.78 -16.38 -4.13
C SER A 161 7.82 -17.38 -3.46
N ARG A 162 8.14 -18.68 -3.54
CA ARG A 162 7.34 -19.75 -2.91
C ARG A 162 7.14 -19.51 -1.41
N ALA A 163 8.21 -19.16 -0.70
CA ALA A 163 8.17 -18.96 0.74
C ALA A 163 7.25 -17.80 1.14
N THR A 164 7.16 -16.73 0.33
CA THR A 164 6.40 -15.53 0.71
C THR A 164 4.99 -15.52 0.11
N ALA A 165 4.80 -16.05 -1.10
CA ALA A 165 3.48 -16.06 -1.75
C ALA A 165 2.44 -16.86 -0.95
N ILE A 166 2.87 -17.91 -0.24
CA ILE A 166 2.01 -18.77 0.55
C ILE A 166 1.92 -18.27 2.00
N ASP A 167 3.06 -17.98 2.64
CA ASP A 167 3.09 -17.67 4.07
C ASP A 167 2.75 -16.20 4.38
N MET A 168 2.88 -15.30 3.41
CA MET A 168 2.67 -13.86 3.59
C MET A 168 1.46 -13.32 2.82
N LYS A 169 0.46 -14.16 2.53
CA LYS A 169 -0.78 -13.75 1.83
C LYS A 169 -1.40 -12.48 2.40
N TYR A 170 -1.46 -12.38 3.74
CA TYR A 170 -2.03 -11.21 4.42
C TYR A 170 -1.22 -9.93 4.16
N VAL A 171 0.12 -10.04 4.18
CA VAL A 171 1.02 -8.92 3.85
C VAL A 171 0.84 -8.49 2.39
N ILE A 172 0.72 -9.44 1.45
CA ILE A 172 0.63 -9.14 0.03
C ILE A 172 -0.59 -8.26 -0.29
N TYR A 173 -1.79 -8.61 0.18
CA TYR A 173 -3.00 -7.82 -0.15
C TYR A 173 -3.15 -6.56 0.69
N THR A 174 -2.51 -6.48 1.88
CA THR A 174 -2.49 -5.29 2.73
C THR A 174 -1.17 -4.51 2.65
N HIS A 175 -0.38 -4.73 1.59
CA HIS A 175 0.99 -4.24 1.52
C HIS A 175 1.06 -2.72 1.60
N ALA A 176 2.04 -2.19 2.33
CA ALA A 176 2.14 -0.77 2.65
C ALA A 176 2.22 0.16 1.43
N CYS A 177 2.70 -0.31 0.29
CA CYS A 177 2.74 0.48 -0.96
C CYS A 177 1.34 0.72 -1.56
N LEU A 178 0.34 -0.06 -1.15
CA LEU A 178 -1.05 0.01 -1.62
C LEU A 178 -1.94 0.85 -0.71
N VAL A 179 -1.44 1.26 0.45
CA VAL A 179 -2.20 2.03 1.44
C VAL A 179 -2.42 3.46 0.90
N PRO A 180 -3.67 3.95 0.89
CA PRO A 180 -3.97 5.32 0.54
C PRO A 180 -3.20 6.32 1.40
N LEU A 181 -2.79 7.46 0.82
CA LEU A 181 -2.02 8.48 1.56
C LEU A 181 -2.70 8.89 2.86
N GLU A 182 -4.01 9.17 2.79
CA GLU A 182 -4.87 9.54 3.93
C GLU A 182 -4.83 8.54 5.10
N ASN A 183 -4.52 7.26 4.84
CA ASN A 183 -4.52 6.20 5.84
C ASN A 183 -3.13 5.83 6.35
N ARG A 184 -2.05 6.39 5.77
CA ARG A 184 -0.67 5.98 6.08
C ARG A 184 -0.28 6.27 7.52
N GLU A 185 -0.72 7.39 8.09
CA GLU A 185 -0.51 7.71 9.50
C GLU A 185 -1.08 6.60 10.39
N ALA A 186 -2.38 6.32 10.27
CA ALA A 186 -3.06 5.35 11.11
C ALA A 186 -2.43 3.95 10.96
N PHE A 187 -2.04 3.60 9.74
CA PHE A 187 -1.35 2.36 9.40
C PHE A 187 0.00 2.24 10.11
N PHE A 188 0.84 3.27 10.03
CA PHE A 188 2.10 3.35 10.76
C PHE A 188 1.89 3.29 12.27
N MET A 189 0.97 4.11 12.81
CA MET A 189 0.75 4.25 14.24
C MET A 189 0.29 2.94 14.91
N LYS A 190 -0.52 2.13 14.22
CA LYS A 190 -0.89 0.79 14.72
C LYS A 190 0.33 -0.13 14.84
N MET A 191 1.15 -0.22 13.81
CA MET A 191 2.36 -1.05 13.84
C MET A 191 3.39 -0.51 14.84
N TYR A 192 3.58 0.80 14.90
CA TYR A 192 4.49 1.46 15.85
C TYR A 192 4.10 1.14 17.29
N LYS A 193 2.82 1.29 17.66
CA LYS A 193 2.33 0.94 19.01
C LYS A 193 2.55 -0.54 19.32
N GLN A 194 2.27 -1.43 18.36
CA GLN A 194 2.50 -2.86 18.53
C GLN A 194 3.97 -3.20 18.80
N ILE A 195 4.88 -2.60 18.02
CA ILE A 195 6.33 -2.83 18.15
C ILE A 195 6.87 -2.21 19.44
N THR A 196 6.50 -0.97 19.75
CA THR A 196 7.16 -0.21 20.84
C THR A 196 6.50 -0.36 22.21
N LYS A 197 5.24 -0.83 22.28
CA LYS A 197 4.48 -0.94 23.54
C LYS A 197 4.06 -2.35 23.88
N VAL A 198 3.61 -3.15 22.90
CA VAL A 198 3.07 -4.49 23.17
C VAL A 198 4.18 -5.55 23.14
N LEU A 199 4.94 -5.62 22.05
CA LEU A 199 5.96 -6.63 21.84
C LEU A 199 7.11 -6.67 22.87
N PRO A 200 7.55 -5.55 23.49
CA PRO A 200 8.58 -5.63 24.53
C PRO A 200 8.16 -6.47 25.74
N GLU A 201 6.86 -6.45 26.07
CA GLU A 201 6.28 -7.20 27.19
C GLU A 201 5.85 -8.60 26.76
N ASP A 202 5.16 -8.73 25.63
CA ASP A 202 4.58 -10.00 25.18
C ASP A 202 5.62 -10.95 24.55
N LYS A 203 6.51 -10.43 23.69
CA LYS A 203 7.53 -11.23 22.98
C LYS A 203 8.87 -10.49 22.87
N PRO A 204 9.64 -10.32 23.96
CA PRO A 204 10.86 -9.52 23.99
C PRO A 204 11.94 -9.98 22.99
N THR A 205 12.08 -11.29 22.76
CA THR A 205 13.01 -11.83 21.76
C THR A 205 12.59 -11.48 20.33
N ALA A 206 11.29 -11.53 20.04
CA ALA A 206 10.77 -11.11 18.74
C ALA A 206 10.96 -9.59 18.57
N HIS A 207 10.61 -8.79 19.58
CA HIS A 207 10.83 -7.34 19.59
C HIS A 207 12.27 -6.97 19.21
N LYS A 208 13.27 -7.60 19.83
CA LYS A 208 14.69 -7.36 19.50
C LYS A 208 15.01 -7.71 18.04
N LYS A 209 14.51 -8.84 17.53
CA LYS A 209 14.71 -9.24 16.13
C LYS A 209 14.08 -8.24 15.15
N ILE A 210 12.85 -7.78 15.44
CA ILE A 210 12.18 -6.75 14.62
C ILE A 210 13.03 -5.49 14.58
N LEU A 211 13.44 -4.94 15.74
CA LEU A 211 14.26 -3.72 15.77
C LEU A 211 15.59 -3.87 15.00
N GLN A 212 16.23 -5.03 15.05
CA GLN A 212 17.44 -5.32 14.28
C GLN A 212 17.20 -5.44 12.77
N ALA A 213 15.99 -5.83 12.37
CA ALA A 213 15.60 -6.06 10.99
C ALA A 213 15.04 -4.81 10.29
N LEU A 214 14.69 -3.76 11.04
CA LEU A 214 14.16 -2.52 10.48
C LEU A 214 15.26 -1.70 9.78
N PRO A 215 14.94 -1.02 8.67
CA PRO A 215 15.91 -0.28 7.89
C PRO A 215 16.27 1.05 8.54
N TYR A 216 17.27 1.72 7.95
CA TYR A 216 17.64 3.11 8.19
C TYR A 216 18.26 3.43 9.56
N ALA A 217 18.51 2.45 10.41
CA ALA A 217 19.08 2.65 11.75
C ALA A 217 20.40 3.48 11.76
N LEU A 218 21.18 3.41 10.68
CA LEU A 218 22.50 4.03 10.57
C LEU A 218 22.55 5.27 9.68
N ASP A 219 21.55 5.52 8.84
CA ASP A 219 21.62 6.53 7.77
C ASP A 219 20.34 7.34 7.56
N TRP A 220 19.30 7.17 8.39
CA TRP A 220 18.04 7.92 8.25
C TRP A 220 18.22 9.44 8.19
N TYR A 221 19.18 9.98 8.94
CA TYR A 221 19.47 11.42 8.97
C TYR A 221 20.06 11.94 7.65
N ASN A 222 20.86 11.12 6.95
CA ASN A 222 21.38 11.50 5.62
C ASN A 222 20.25 11.64 4.60
N LYS A 223 19.15 10.91 4.79
CA LYS A 223 17.98 10.94 3.90
C LYS A 223 17.11 12.18 4.11
N LEU A 224 17.26 12.88 5.22
CA LEU A 224 16.56 14.15 5.46
C LEU A 224 17.20 15.31 4.70
N GLN A 225 18.52 15.22 4.46
CA GLN A 225 19.31 16.27 3.85
C GLN A 225 18.72 16.68 2.50
N GLY A 226 18.51 17.97 2.32
CA GLY A 226 17.99 18.51 1.07
C GLY A 226 16.48 18.69 1.04
N ASN A 227 15.77 18.32 2.11
CA ASN A 227 14.35 18.59 2.29
C ASN A 227 14.12 19.35 3.61
N SER A 228 13.85 20.65 3.51
CA SER A 228 13.74 21.53 4.69
C SER A 228 12.58 21.15 5.60
N LEU A 229 11.48 20.59 5.03
CA LEU A 229 10.32 20.16 5.80
C LEU A 229 10.67 18.95 6.69
N LEU A 230 11.42 17.99 6.15
CA LEU A 230 11.87 16.82 6.90
C LEU A 230 12.92 17.16 7.95
N GLU A 231 13.88 18.01 7.62
CA GLU A 231 14.93 18.46 8.55
C GLU A 231 14.32 19.14 9.79
N GLU A 232 13.32 20.00 9.58
CA GLU A 232 12.61 20.70 10.65
C GLU A 232 11.84 19.74 11.57
N LEU A 233 11.03 18.84 11.00
CA LEU A 233 10.12 17.98 11.77
C LEU A 233 10.82 16.84 12.50
N PHE A 234 11.92 16.31 11.96
CA PHE A 234 12.77 15.38 12.70
C PHE A 234 13.61 16.11 13.78
N MET A 235 13.50 17.44 13.86
CA MET A 235 14.33 18.32 14.68
C MET A 235 15.80 17.98 14.54
N TRP A 236 16.22 17.59 13.33
CA TRP A 236 17.56 17.13 13.10
C TRP A 236 18.50 18.34 13.03
N LYS A 237 19.61 18.27 13.77
CA LYS A 237 20.68 19.26 13.71
C LYS A 237 21.96 18.57 13.26
N GLU A 238 22.75 19.26 12.46
CA GLU A 238 24.11 18.85 12.18
C GLU A 238 24.85 18.72 13.53
N ASN A 239 25.36 17.53 13.84
CA ASN A 239 25.91 17.06 15.15
C ASN A 239 24.95 16.41 16.16
N ASP A 240 23.76 16.01 15.74
CA ASP A 240 22.86 15.20 16.57
C ASP A 240 23.44 13.78 16.84
N SER A 241 23.57 13.41 18.11
CA SER A 241 24.07 12.09 18.54
C SER A 241 22.99 11.00 18.55
N ARG A 242 21.71 11.37 18.31
CA ARG A 242 20.59 10.43 18.20
C ARG A 242 20.78 9.52 16.99
N LYS A 243 21.27 8.30 17.24
CA LYS A 243 21.47 7.25 16.24
C LYS A 243 20.68 6.00 16.58
N GLY A 244 20.49 5.13 15.60
CA GLY A 244 19.84 3.84 15.79
C GLY A 244 18.34 3.86 15.56
N ILE A 245 17.79 2.65 15.52
CA ILE A 245 16.41 2.41 15.09
C ILE A 245 15.36 3.01 16.02
N THR A 246 15.59 3.00 17.33
CA THR A 246 14.64 3.55 18.31
C THR A 246 14.51 5.06 18.16
N CYS A 247 15.64 5.76 17.98
CA CYS A 247 15.63 7.19 17.71
C CYS A 247 14.90 7.49 16.39
N PHE A 248 15.20 6.73 15.32
CA PHE A 248 14.52 6.90 14.04
C PHE A 248 13.01 6.73 14.15
N LEU A 249 12.52 5.65 14.78
CA LEU A 249 11.09 5.41 14.94
C LEU A 249 10.38 6.49 15.76
N ASN A 250 11.01 6.97 16.82
CA ASN A 250 10.46 8.06 17.63
C ASN A 250 10.40 9.37 16.83
N SER A 251 11.45 9.68 16.07
CA SER A 251 11.46 10.87 15.21
C SER A 251 10.42 10.75 14.10
N TYR A 252 10.31 9.61 13.42
CA TYR A 252 9.30 9.36 12.40
C TYR A 252 7.88 9.49 12.98
N ARG A 253 7.64 8.95 14.18
CA ARG A 253 6.36 9.09 14.89
C ARG A 253 6.05 10.54 15.19
N ASN A 254 7.00 11.29 15.74
CA ASN A 254 6.78 12.70 16.06
C ASN A 254 6.49 13.51 14.80
N ALA A 255 7.29 13.30 13.76
CA ALA A 255 7.12 13.96 12.49
C ALA A 255 5.74 13.63 11.86
N THR A 256 5.25 12.40 12.03
CA THR A 256 3.89 11.97 11.63
C THR A 256 2.78 12.64 12.47
N THR A 257 2.96 12.77 13.80
CA THR A 257 1.93 13.31 14.71
C THR A 257 1.84 14.83 14.68
N HIS A 258 2.94 15.49 14.33
CA HIS A 258 3.10 16.95 14.32
C HIS A 258 3.23 17.48 12.89
N ASP A 259 2.70 16.75 11.91
CA ASP A 259 2.87 17.02 10.50
C ASP A 259 2.32 18.38 10.09
N MET A 260 1.26 18.86 10.74
CA MET A 260 0.61 20.15 10.44
C MET A 260 1.02 21.30 11.38
N ASP A 261 1.87 21.08 12.38
CA ASP A 261 2.21 22.11 13.39
C ASP A 261 2.85 23.36 12.75
N ASN A 262 3.54 23.19 11.62
CA ASN A 262 4.21 24.26 10.90
C ASN A 262 3.46 24.71 9.63
N TYR A 263 2.19 24.31 9.45
CA TYR A 263 1.41 24.71 8.26
C TYR A 263 1.33 26.24 8.08
N CYS A 264 1.17 26.97 9.19
CA CYS A 264 1.03 28.42 9.21
C CYS A 264 2.33 29.21 8.97
N THR A 265 3.50 28.55 8.86
CA THR A 265 4.80 29.23 8.67
C THR A 265 5.12 29.56 7.20
N GLY A 266 4.17 29.37 6.29
CA GLY A 266 4.21 29.92 4.93
C GLY A 266 4.61 28.95 3.81
N ASN A 267 4.76 27.65 4.11
CA ASN A 267 5.18 26.64 3.12
C ASN A 267 4.03 25.95 2.38
N GLY A 268 2.77 26.14 2.80
CA GLY A 268 1.57 25.68 2.10
C GLY A 268 1.62 24.22 1.63
N TYR A 269 1.40 23.27 2.53
CA TYR A 269 1.38 21.82 2.24
C TYR A 269 0.22 21.12 2.93
N THR A 270 -0.23 20.00 2.41
CA THR A 270 -1.27 19.17 3.05
C THR A 270 -0.65 18.03 3.86
N SER A 271 -1.44 17.42 4.76
CA SER A 271 -1.02 16.18 5.44
C SER A 271 -0.67 15.08 4.43
N ASP A 272 -1.40 14.98 3.31
CA ASP A 272 -1.08 14.01 2.25
C ASP A 272 0.27 14.29 1.57
N ASP A 273 0.60 15.57 1.30
CA ASP A 273 1.93 15.94 0.78
C ASP A 273 3.03 15.49 1.74
N TYR A 274 2.78 15.62 3.04
CA TYR A 274 3.70 15.21 4.06
C TYR A 274 3.86 13.69 4.14
N GLN A 275 2.75 12.94 4.18
CA GLN A 275 2.77 11.47 4.17
C GLN A 275 3.45 10.93 2.90
N LEU A 276 3.29 11.62 1.77
CA LEU A 276 3.99 11.31 0.52
C LEU A 276 5.51 11.52 0.66
N VAL A 277 5.95 12.64 1.24
CA VAL A 277 7.38 12.90 1.46
C VAL A 277 7.99 11.83 2.35
N LEU A 278 7.36 11.49 3.48
CA LEU A 278 7.83 10.42 4.36
C LEU A 278 7.91 9.07 3.64
N TRP A 279 6.85 8.73 2.89
CA TRP A 279 6.78 7.48 2.15
C TRP A 279 7.90 7.36 1.12
N VAL A 280 8.12 8.39 0.32
CA VAL A 280 9.12 8.37 -0.75
C VAL A 280 10.55 8.41 -0.19
N THR A 281 10.78 9.11 0.92
CA THR A 281 12.09 9.15 1.57
C THR A 281 12.45 7.83 2.27
N PHE A 282 11.46 7.15 2.85
CA PHE A 282 11.62 5.90 3.61
C PHE A 282 10.72 4.77 3.09
N PRO A 283 10.85 4.37 1.82
CA PRO A 283 9.91 3.47 1.16
C PRO A 283 9.81 2.10 1.85
N MET A 284 10.91 1.61 2.43
CA MET A 284 10.97 0.29 3.04
C MET A 284 10.66 0.24 4.54
N LEU A 285 10.35 1.37 5.20
CA LEU A 285 10.01 1.35 6.62
C LEU A 285 8.75 0.55 6.89
N LEU A 286 7.62 0.94 6.30
CA LEU A 286 6.33 0.28 6.54
C LEU A 286 6.27 -1.16 6.02
N PRO A 287 6.76 -1.49 4.80
CA PRO A 287 6.83 -2.87 4.34
C PRO A 287 7.58 -3.78 5.31
N ARG A 288 8.73 -3.31 5.82
CA ARG A 288 9.53 -4.10 6.74
C ARG A 288 8.88 -4.27 8.11
N MET A 289 8.22 -3.22 8.63
CA MET A 289 7.40 -3.34 9.85
C MET A 289 6.31 -4.40 9.68
N GLN A 290 5.61 -4.43 8.53
CA GLN A 290 4.58 -5.43 8.27
C GLN A 290 5.13 -6.85 8.23
N GLU A 291 6.17 -7.10 7.44
CA GLU A 291 6.77 -8.44 7.33
C GLU A 291 7.22 -8.97 8.69
N GLU A 292 7.92 -8.16 9.46
CA GLU A 292 8.50 -8.58 10.73
C GLU A 292 7.41 -8.79 11.79
N LEU A 293 6.31 -8.03 11.73
CA LEU A 293 5.11 -8.29 12.52
C LEU A 293 4.38 -9.56 12.08
N GLU A 294 4.32 -9.89 10.78
CA GLU A 294 3.73 -11.14 10.29
C GLU A 294 4.55 -12.34 10.78
N LYS A 295 5.87 -12.29 10.64
CA LYS A 295 6.80 -13.33 11.14
C LYS A 295 6.70 -13.53 12.65
N ALA A 296 6.40 -12.47 13.40
CA ALA A 296 6.17 -12.55 14.84
C ALA A 296 4.75 -13.03 15.22
N GLY A 297 3.83 -13.11 14.26
CA GLY A 297 2.42 -13.45 14.48
C GLY A 297 1.56 -12.31 15.07
N HIS A 298 1.97 -11.06 14.87
CA HIS A 298 1.32 -9.86 15.44
C HIS A 298 0.65 -8.94 14.41
N LEU A 299 0.75 -9.23 13.11
CA LEU A 299 0.20 -8.34 12.08
C LEU A 299 -1.33 -8.43 11.98
N LYS A 300 -1.89 -9.65 11.91
CA LYS A 300 -3.33 -9.86 11.70
C LYS A 300 -4.22 -9.23 12.78
N ILE A 301 -3.74 -9.16 14.02
CA ILE A 301 -4.43 -8.55 15.16
C ILE A 301 -4.67 -7.04 14.93
N LEU A 302 -3.81 -6.38 14.15
CA LEU A 302 -3.92 -4.94 13.85
C LEU A 302 -5.04 -4.60 12.87
N LYS A 303 -5.61 -5.61 12.20
CA LYS A 303 -6.69 -5.48 11.22
C LYS A 303 -6.34 -4.43 10.15
N LEU A 304 -5.16 -4.55 9.54
CA LEU A 304 -4.67 -3.53 8.61
C LEU A 304 -5.50 -3.38 7.34
N HIS A 305 -6.23 -4.43 6.95
CA HIS A 305 -7.15 -4.41 5.80
C HIS A 305 -8.25 -3.36 5.87
N SER A 306 -8.59 -2.83 7.05
CA SER A 306 -9.59 -1.76 7.18
C SER A 306 -9.07 -0.39 6.74
N MET A 307 -7.74 -0.27 6.58
CA MET A 307 -7.04 0.95 6.15
C MET A 307 -6.33 0.74 4.81
N ALA A 308 -6.24 -0.52 4.38
CA ALA A 308 -5.59 -0.93 3.16
C ALA A 308 -6.39 -0.46 1.98
#